data_AF-A0A960H2K3-F1
#
_entry.id   AF-A0A960H2K3-F1
#
_cell.length_a   1.000
_cell.length_b   1.000
_cell.length_c   1.000
_cell.angle_alpha   90.00
_cell.angle_beta   90.00
_cell.angle_gamma   90.00
#
_symmetry.space_group_name_H-M   'P 1'
#
loop_
_entity.id
_entity.type
_entity.pdbx_description
1 polymer ?
#
loop_
_entity_poly.entity_id
_entity_poly.type
_entity_poly.pdbx_seq_one_letter_code
_entity_poly.pdbx_strand_id
1 'polypeptide(L)'
;MRSRVELFEKIRKDRRREGLSIRELAERHGTHRRTVRQALADAVPPPRKAYPVRPRPAIGEWASVIDAWLIADKQAPRKQRHTARRIWQRLV
;
A
#
# COMPACT_ATOMS: atom_id res chain seq x y z
N MET A 1 -13.93 7.85 -0.28
CA MET A 1 -13.00 7.12 0.63
C MET A 1 -12.68 8.06 1.79
N ARG A 2 -13.05 7.73 3.02
CA ARG A 2 -12.77 8.61 4.19
C ARG A 2 -11.28 8.66 4.47
N SER A 3 -10.75 9.82 4.82
CA SER A 3 -9.35 9.95 5.20
C SER A 3 -9.07 9.23 6.53
N ARG A 4 -7.82 8.82 6.77
CA ARG A 4 -7.45 8.17 8.04
C ARG A 4 -7.62 9.12 9.23
N VAL A 5 -7.53 10.42 8.99
CA VAL A 5 -7.71 11.48 9.98
C VAL A 5 -9.17 11.56 10.42
N GLU A 6 -10.11 11.62 9.47
CA GLU A 6 -11.55 11.60 9.77
C GLU A 6 -11.98 10.37 10.58
N LEU A 7 -11.38 9.21 10.28
CA LEU A 7 -11.64 7.98 11.03
C LEU A 7 -11.20 8.11 12.50
N PHE A 8 -10.01 8.67 12.75
CA PHE A 8 -9.47 8.85 14.09
C PHE A 8 -10.32 9.85 14.89
N GLU A 9 -10.71 10.96 14.26
CA GLU A 9 -11.61 11.94 14.86
C GLU A 9 -12.94 11.31 15.28
N LYS A 10 -13.56 10.51 14.39
CA LYS A 10 -14.84 9.86 14.67
C LYS A 10 -14.74 8.88 15.84
N ILE A 11 -13.69 8.05 15.87
CA ILE A 11 -13.43 7.12 16.99
C ILE A 11 -13.34 7.88 18.33
N ARG A 12 -12.61 9.00 18.35
CA ARG A 12 -12.46 9.83 19.56
C ARG A 12 -13.76 10.48 19.97
N LYS A 13 -14.55 10.96 19.00
CA LYS A 13 -15.85 11.59 19.23
C LYS A 13 -16.86 10.59 19.81
N ASP A 14 -16.95 9.40 19.23
CA ASP A 14 -17.85 8.34 19.69
C ASP A 14 -17.44 7.86 21.09
N ARG A 15 -16.13 7.72 21.37
CA ARG A 15 -15.63 7.42 22.73
C ARG A 15 -16.01 8.48 23.75
N ARG A 16 -15.94 9.77 23.39
CA ARG A 16 -16.27 10.90 24.30
C ARG A 16 -17.76 11.04 24.55
N ARG A 17 -18.59 10.81 23.52
CA ARG A 17 -20.04 10.99 23.60
C ARG A 17 -20.77 9.80 24.21
N GLU A 18 -20.36 8.59 23.84
CA GLU A 18 -21.09 7.36 24.16
C GLU A 18 -20.35 6.45 25.13
N GLY A 19 -19.09 6.76 25.50
CA GLY A 19 -18.33 5.96 26.46
C GLY A 19 -17.93 4.56 25.97
N LEU A 20 -18.18 4.25 24.69
CA LEU A 20 -18.02 2.92 24.08
C LEU A 20 -16.65 2.31 24.34
N SER A 21 -16.63 1.01 24.60
CA SER A 21 -15.41 0.21 24.74
C SER A 21 -14.59 0.16 23.45
N ILE A 22 -13.31 -0.20 23.57
CA ILE A 22 -12.43 -0.38 22.40
C ILE A 22 -12.99 -1.44 21.44
N ARG A 23 -13.69 -2.45 21.97
CA ARG A 23 -14.29 -3.51 21.17
C ARG A 23 -15.46 -2.98 20.34
N GLU A 24 -16.39 -2.27 20.96
CA GLU A 24 -17.57 -1.72 20.27
C GLU A 24 -17.16 -0.69 19.22
N LEU A 25 -16.17 0.15 19.52
CA LEU A 25 -15.60 1.09 18.53
C LEU A 25 -14.98 0.36 17.33
N ALA A 26 -14.26 -0.73 17.57
CA ALA A 26 -13.66 -1.52 16.50
C ALA A 26 -14.72 -2.13 15.58
N GLU A 27 -15.77 -2.71 16.15
CA GLU A 27 -16.90 -3.30 15.43
C GLU A 27 -17.68 -2.22 14.65
N ARG A 28 -18.03 -1.10 15.31
CA ARG A 28 -18.79 0.01 14.70
C ARG A 28 -18.05 0.67 13.54
N HIS A 29 -16.74 0.87 13.66
CA HIS A 29 -15.95 1.54 12.62
C HIS A 29 -15.35 0.56 11.61
N GLY A 30 -15.53 -0.76 11.78
CA GLY A 30 -14.94 -1.77 10.90
C GLY A 30 -13.40 -1.74 10.90
N THR A 31 -12.79 -1.48 12.06
CA THR A 31 -11.33 -1.36 12.19
C THR A 31 -10.77 -2.32 13.22
N HIS A 32 -9.47 -2.61 13.13
CA HIS A 32 -8.81 -3.41 14.14
C HIS A 32 -8.71 -2.64 15.47
N ARG A 33 -8.83 -3.36 16.61
CA ARG A 33 -8.73 -2.77 17.96
C ARG A 33 -7.43 -1.98 18.18
N ARG A 34 -6.34 -2.33 17.47
CA ARG A 34 -5.08 -1.58 17.46
C ARG A 34 -5.23 -0.17 16.89
N THR A 35 -6.03 0.00 15.84
CA THR A 35 -6.31 1.31 15.23
C THR A 35 -7.11 2.18 16.18
N VAL A 36 -8.09 1.60 16.88
CA VAL A 36 -8.86 2.30 17.92
C VAL A 36 -7.93 2.80 19.03
N ARG A 37 -7.03 1.94 19.55
CA ARG A 37 -6.03 2.36 20.56
C ARG A 37 -5.14 3.50 20.06
N GLN A 38 -4.72 3.45 18.79
CA GLN A 38 -3.94 4.54 18.19
C GLN A 38 -4.74 5.85 18.14
N ALA A 39 -6.00 5.82 17.70
CA ALA A 39 -6.86 7.00 17.65
C ALA A 39 -7.15 7.59 19.02
N LEU A 40 -7.26 6.75 20.06
CA LEU A 40 -7.44 7.22 21.43
C LEU A 40 -6.16 7.84 21.98
N ALA A 41 -4.98 7.31 21.63
CA ALA A 41 -3.69 7.84 22.04
C ALA A 41 -3.35 9.18 21.37
N ASP A 42 -3.57 9.30 20.05
CA ASP A 42 -3.23 10.50 19.27
C ASP A 42 -4.36 10.82 18.27
N ALA A 43 -4.62 12.12 18.07
CA ALA A 43 -5.56 12.60 17.06
C ALA A 43 -5.00 12.44 15.64
N VAL A 44 -3.68 12.53 15.48
CA VAL A 44 -3.01 12.43 14.19
C VAL A 44 -2.67 10.95 13.93
N PRO A 45 -3.18 10.36 12.83
CA PRO A 45 -2.79 9.02 12.46
C PRO A 45 -1.30 8.95 12.16
N PRO A 46 -0.60 7.89 12.60
CA PRO A 46 0.81 7.74 12.29
C PRO A 46 1.00 7.66 10.77
N PRO A 47 2.11 8.22 10.24
CA PRO A 47 2.42 8.12 8.84
C PRO A 47 2.46 6.64 8.42
N ARG A 48 2.07 6.37 7.18
CA ARG A 48 2.24 5.02 6.63
C ARG A 48 3.73 4.69 6.68
N LYS A 49 4.06 3.51 7.19
CA LYS A 49 5.43 3.01 7.15
C LYS A 49 5.89 3.04 5.69
N ALA A 50 6.98 3.74 5.43
CA ALA A 50 7.65 3.64 4.15
C ALA A 50 8.01 2.18 3.92
N TYR A 51 7.62 1.64 2.77
CA TYR A 51 8.02 0.30 2.43
C TYR A 51 9.52 0.34 2.09
N PRO A 52 10.37 -0.44 2.76
CA PRO A 52 11.78 -0.46 2.39
C PRO A 52 11.90 -0.98 0.95
N VAL A 53 12.88 -0.45 0.22
CA VAL A 53 13.21 -0.96 -1.11
C VAL A 53 13.57 -2.44 -0.95
N ARG A 54 12.75 -3.32 -1.55
CA ARG A 54 13.03 -4.76 -1.53
C ARG A 54 14.18 -5.03 -2.51
N PRO A 55 15.26 -5.73 -2.09
CA PRO A 55 16.32 -6.12 -3.00
C PRO A 55 15.76 -7.01 -4.10
N ARG A 56 16.22 -6.80 -5.33
CA ARG A 56 15.87 -7.60 -6.50
C ARG A 56 17.13 -8.30 -7.03
N PRO A 57 17.68 -9.31 -6.33
CA PRO A 57 19.00 -9.85 -6.66
C PRO A 57 19.11 -10.41 -8.09
N ALA A 58 18.04 -11.02 -8.62
CA ALA A 58 18.08 -11.63 -9.95
C ALA A 58 17.93 -10.65 -11.13
N ILE A 59 17.30 -9.48 -10.91
CA ILE A 59 16.85 -8.58 -11.99
C ILE A 59 17.31 -7.13 -11.75
N GLY A 60 17.85 -6.83 -10.57
CA GLY A 60 18.16 -5.47 -10.14
C GLY A 60 19.11 -4.74 -11.08
N GLU A 61 20.17 -5.41 -11.52
CA GLU A 61 21.15 -4.87 -12.47
C GLU A 61 20.55 -4.60 -13.85
N TRP A 62 19.57 -5.42 -14.27
CA TRP A 62 18.93 -5.35 -15.58
C TRP A 62 17.65 -4.53 -15.60
N ALA A 63 17.22 -3.97 -14.46
CA ALA A 63 15.91 -3.35 -14.31
C ALA A 63 15.67 -2.22 -15.32
N SER A 64 16.66 -1.34 -15.52
CA SER A 64 16.58 -0.23 -16.48
C SER A 64 16.48 -0.71 -17.94
N VAL A 65 17.22 -1.77 -18.29
CA VAL A 65 17.20 -2.38 -19.62
C VAL A 65 15.84 -3.00 -19.91
N ILE A 66 15.30 -3.75 -18.94
CA ILE A 66 13.97 -4.37 -19.03
C ILE A 66 12.89 -3.29 -19.15
N ASP A 67 12.96 -2.23 -18.35
CA ASP A 67 12.02 -1.12 -18.41
C ASP A 67 12.04 -0.45 -19.80
N ALA A 68 13.23 -0.23 -20.38
CA ALA A 68 13.36 0.30 -21.73
C ALA A 68 12.69 -0.59 -22.79
N TRP A 69 12.88 -1.92 -22.72
CA TRP A 69 12.23 -2.87 -23.62
C TRP A 69 10.71 -2.85 -23.46
N LEU A 70 10.21 -2.86 -22.22
CA LEU A 70 8.78 -2.84 -21.94
C LEU A 70 8.12 -1.51 -22.35
N ILE A 71 8.84 -0.39 -22.26
CA ILE A 71 8.36 0.91 -22.75
C ILE A 71 8.23 0.87 -24.28
N ALA A 72 9.25 0.38 -24.99
CA ALA A 72 9.21 0.22 -26.44
C ALA A 72 8.07 -0.72 -26.90
N ASP A 73 7.83 -1.81 -26.15
CA ASP A 73 6.76 -2.77 -26.44
C ASP A 73 5.36 -2.16 -26.44
N LYS A 74 5.13 -1.06 -25.72
CA LYS A 74 3.83 -0.38 -25.71
C LYS A 74 3.43 0.08 -27.12
N GLN A 75 4.41 0.48 -27.93
CA GLN A 75 4.20 0.93 -29.31
C GLN A 75 4.31 -0.20 -30.34
N ALA A 76 4.84 -1.36 -29.93
CA ALA A 76 4.96 -2.51 -30.81
C ALA A 76 3.61 -3.23 -31.00
N PRO A 77 3.35 -3.80 -32.20
CA PRO A 77 2.24 -4.72 -32.43
C PRO A 77 2.26 -5.88 -31.43
N ARG A 78 1.06 -6.37 -31.03
CA ARG A 78 0.94 -7.40 -29.97
C ARG A 78 1.85 -8.62 -30.14
N LYS A 79 2.09 -9.06 -31.38
CA LYS A 79 2.95 -10.21 -31.70
C LYS A 79 4.46 -9.94 -31.52
N GLN A 80 4.89 -8.69 -31.51
CA GLN A 80 6.29 -8.28 -31.40
C GLN A 80 6.71 -7.93 -29.96
N ARG A 81 5.74 -7.75 -29.06
CA ARG A 81 6.00 -7.46 -27.65
C ARG A 81 6.76 -8.60 -26.97
N HIS A 82 7.65 -8.25 -26.07
CA HIS A 82 8.38 -9.23 -25.29
C HIS A 82 7.47 -9.90 -24.26
N THR A 83 7.66 -11.21 -24.10
CA THR A 83 7.14 -11.97 -22.96
C THR A 83 8.23 -12.08 -21.90
N ALA A 84 7.86 -12.42 -20.67
CA ALA A 84 8.84 -12.66 -19.60
C ALA A 84 9.95 -13.65 -20.03
N ARG A 85 9.58 -14.72 -20.76
CA ARG A 85 10.54 -15.68 -21.31
C ARG A 85 11.50 -15.05 -22.31
N ARG A 86 11.01 -14.19 -23.20
CA ARG A 86 11.83 -13.52 -24.22
C ARG A 86 12.79 -12.51 -23.60
N ILE A 87 12.36 -11.81 -22.55
CA ILE A 87 13.21 -10.90 -21.77
C ILE A 87 14.33 -11.71 -21.11
N TRP A 88 13.98 -12.79 -20.40
CA TRP A 88 14.97 -13.66 -19.75
C TRP A 88 16.00 -14.22 -20.75
N GLN A 89 15.57 -14.72 -21.91
CA GLN A 89 16.46 -15.22 -22.96
C GLN A 89 17.43 -14.16 -23.53
N ARG A 90 17.08 -12.87 -23.45
CA ARG A 90 17.91 -11.76 -23.94
C ARG A 90 18.90 -11.24 -22.90
N LEU A 91 18.77 -11.64 -21.64
CA LEU A 91 19.67 -11.26 -20.54
C LEU A 91 20.76 -12.32 -20.29
N VAL A 92 20.82 -13.36 -21.12
CA VAL A 92 21.85 -14.42 -21.11
C VAL A 92 23.04 -14.02 -21.98
#